data_AF-A0A371Y767-F1
#
_entry.id   AF-A0A371Y767-F1
#
_cell.length_a   1.000
_cell.length_b   1.000
_cell.length_c   1.000
_cell.angle_alpha   90.00
_cell.angle_beta   90.00
_cell.angle_gamma   90.00
#
_symmetry.space_group_name_H-M   'P 1'
#
loop_
_entity.id
_entity.type
_entity.pdbx_description
1 polymer ?
#
loop_
_entity_poly.entity_id
_entity_poly.type
_entity_poly.pdbx_seq_one_letter_code
_entity_poly.pdbx_strand_id
1 'polypeptide(L)'
;MTFPARSEQAAAPTAELGARWNIVETSFAAGIGRSLIEEGVLIDWDTHTLQLTDRRRRRSVTGIVEATTGFQHGRCLICEDVLGMGDDIAVDHVFPFSLMRRFESVGSWHGPDLDALWNLAPVHATCNGTKSDRLPSPLELARPAARNEAIMQSPHPLRRTLQLSLSNALPDRRAPSWSDFLQAVQMIV
;
A
#
# COMPACT_ATOMS: atom_id res chain seq x y z
N MET A 1 49.07 -12.22 20.55
CA MET A 1 48.68 -11.08 19.69
C MET A 1 47.56 -11.59 18.79
N THR A 2 46.27 -11.46 19.16
CA THR A 2 45.34 -10.32 18.86
C THR A 2 45.08 -10.16 17.35
N PHE A 3 43.88 -10.19 16.76
CA PHE A 3 42.47 -10.34 17.16
C PHE A 3 41.67 -10.80 15.90
N PRO A 4 40.46 -11.38 16.02
CA PRO A 4 39.59 -11.72 14.88
C PRO A 4 38.71 -10.52 14.47
N ALA A 5 38.55 -10.26 13.17
CA ALA A 5 37.55 -9.30 12.68
C ALA A 5 36.18 -9.99 12.64
N ARG A 6 35.35 -9.65 13.62
CA ARG A 6 33.94 -10.03 13.71
C ARG A 6 33.13 -9.31 12.64
N SER A 7 32.18 -10.05 12.08
CA SER A 7 31.03 -9.62 11.30
C SER A 7 30.26 -8.46 11.96
N GLU A 8 30.35 -7.27 11.36
CA GLU A 8 29.52 -6.09 11.66
C GLU A 8 28.54 -5.81 10.50
N GLN A 9 27.70 -6.78 10.12
CA GLN A 9 26.56 -6.49 9.25
C GLN A 9 25.39 -7.42 9.61
N ALA A 10 24.62 -7.04 10.63
CA ALA A 10 23.31 -7.66 10.88
C ALA A 10 22.31 -6.78 11.66
N ALA A 11 22.74 -5.67 12.27
CA ALA A 11 21.87 -4.84 13.14
C ALA A 11 21.43 -3.49 12.54
N ALA A 12 21.94 -3.11 11.36
CA ALA A 12 21.62 -1.85 10.68
C ALA A 12 20.22 -1.74 9.99
N PRO A 13 19.55 -2.83 9.52
CA PRO A 13 18.34 -2.69 8.71
C PRO A 13 17.14 -2.12 9.48
N THR A 14 16.98 -2.48 10.75
CA THR A 14 15.83 -2.05 11.58
C THR A 14 15.90 -0.60 11.99
N ALA A 15 17.11 -0.07 12.22
CA ALA A 15 17.30 1.33 12.58
C ALA A 15 17.09 2.27 11.38
N GLU A 16 17.56 1.88 10.18
CA GLU A 16 17.32 2.64 8.95
C GLU A 16 15.85 2.60 8.54
N LEU A 17 15.21 1.43 8.60
CA LEU A 17 13.77 1.30 8.38
C LEU A 17 13.03 2.18 9.40
N GLY A 18 13.35 2.09 10.69
CA GLY A 18 12.82 2.96 11.76
C GLY A 18 12.98 4.46 11.49
N ALA A 19 14.13 4.88 10.96
CA ALA A 19 14.38 6.28 10.62
C ALA A 19 13.56 6.74 9.40
N ARG A 20 13.45 5.91 8.37
CA ARG A 20 12.57 6.16 7.21
C ARG A 20 11.10 6.21 7.64
N TRP A 21 10.72 5.36 8.59
CA TRP A 21 9.40 5.38 9.22
C TRP A 21 9.14 6.68 9.93
N ASN A 22 10.06 7.09 10.80
CA ASN A 22 9.94 8.36 11.51
C ASN A 22 9.81 9.54 10.53
N ILE A 23 10.48 9.52 9.37
CA ILE A 23 10.34 10.59 8.36
C ILE A 23 8.94 10.61 7.74
N VAL A 24 8.40 9.45 7.36
CA VAL A 24 7.02 9.34 6.86
C VAL A 24 6.03 9.80 7.94
N GLU A 25 6.21 9.33 9.18
CA GLU A 25 5.43 9.73 10.35
C GLU A 25 5.47 11.24 10.60
N THR A 26 6.66 11.84 10.54
CA THR A 26 6.85 13.28 10.78
C THR A 26 6.26 14.10 9.65
N SER A 27 6.33 13.62 8.41
CA SER A 27 5.72 14.27 7.24
C SER A 27 4.19 14.25 7.34
N PHE A 28 3.61 13.15 7.81
CA PHE A 28 2.21 13.09 8.19
C PHE A 28 1.94 14.03 9.39
N ALA A 29 2.65 13.92 10.51
CA ALA A 29 2.40 14.72 11.71
C ALA A 29 2.54 16.24 11.51
N ALA A 30 3.46 16.68 10.65
CA ALA A 30 3.69 18.10 10.34
C ALA A 30 2.52 18.77 9.60
N GLY A 31 1.63 17.98 8.98
CA GLY A 31 0.47 18.47 8.22
C GLY A 31 -0.90 18.09 8.78
N ILE A 32 -0.98 17.30 9.87
CA ILE A 32 -2.20 16.56 10.22
C ILE A 32 -2.96 17.11 11.43
N GLY A 33 -4.24 17.41 11.21
CA GLY A 33 -5.23 17.58 12.28
C GLY A 33 -5.82 16.24 12.75
N ARG A 34 -6.32 16.20 13.99
CA ARG A 34 -6.92 15.00 14.65
C ARG A 34 -7.97 14.26 13.80
N SER A 35 -8.66 14.97 12.89
CA SER A 35 -9.66 14.41 11.96
C SER A 35 -9.12 13.31 11.05
N LEU A 36 -7.85 13.38 10.61
CA LEU A 36 -7.28 12.38 9.69
C LEU A 36 -7.04 11.02 10.37
N ILE A 37 -6.81 11.01 11.68
CA ILE A 37 -6.68 9.78 12.45
C ILE A 37 -8.05 9.10 12.62
N GLU A 38 -9.12 9.89 12.73
CA GLU A 38 -10.48 9.41 12.93
C GLU A 38 -11.18 8.99 11.63
N GLU A 39 -10.90 9.67 10.52
CA GLU A 39 -11.61 9.51 9.25
C GLU A 39 -10.77 8.84 8.15
N GLY A 40 -9.45 8.78 8.30
CA GLY A 40 -8.55 8.33 7.25
C GLY A 40 -8.42 9.34 6.11
N VAL A 41 -7.84 8.88 5.00
CA VAL A 41 -7.56 9.69 3.80
C VAL A 41 -8.35 9.16 2.59
N LEU A 42 -8.46 10.00 1.55
CA LEU A 42 -8.96 9.62 0.23
C LEU A 42 -7.81 9.60 -0.77
N ILE A 43 -7.99 8.87 -1.85
CA ILE A 43 -7.10 8.93 -3.01
C ILE A 43 -7.68 9.94 -4.00
N ASP A 44 -6.84 10.87 -4.43
CA ASP A 44 -7.14 11.88 -5.44
C ASP A 44 -6.39 11.54 -6.73
N TRP A 45 -7.16 11.17 -7.76
CA TRP A 45 -6.67 10.81 -9.09
C TRP A 45 -6.60 11.99 -10.06
N ASP A 46 -7.14 13.16 -9.69
CA ASP A 46 -7.27 14.32 -10.60
C ASP A 46 -5.97 15.13 -10.70
N THR A 47 -4.97 14.81 -9.88
CA THR A 47 -3.67 15.49 -9.86
C THR A 47 -2.65 14.71 -10.69
N HIS A 48 -1.67 15.41 -11.30
CA HIS A 48 -0.57 14.79 -12.07
C HIS A 48 0.31 13.81 -11.27
N THR A 49 0.08 13.73 -9.97
CA THR A 49 0.74 12.84 -9.01
C THR A 49 -0.36 12.22 -8.17
N LEU A 50 -0.40 10.91 -7.94
CA LEU A 50 -1.47 10.32 -7.10
C LEU A 50 -1.31 10.74 -5.64
N GLN A 51 -2.29 11.48 -5.11
CA GLN A 51 -2.21 12.10 -3.78
C GLN A 51 -3.20 11.48 -2.79
N LEU A 52 -2.78 11.39 -1.54
CA LEU A 52 -3.66 11.17 -0.40
C LEU A 52 -4.17 12.51 0.11
N THR A 53 -5.49 12.65 0.24
CA THR A 53 -6.14 13.90 0.67
C THR A 53 -6.96 13.73 1.94
N ASP A 54 -7.06 14.81 2.72
CA ASP A 54 -7.96 14.88 3.87
C ASP A 54 -9.43 14.83 3.44
N ARG A 55 -10.19 13.89 4.02
CA ARG A 55 -11.63 13.74 3.80
C ARG A 55 -12.44 15.01 4.05
N ARG A 56 -12.10 15.82 5.06
CA ARG A 56 -12.89 17.03 5.40
C ARG A 56 -12.48 18.25 4.61
N ARG A 57 -11.19 18.38 4.31
CA ARG A 57 -10.61 19.64 3.80
C ARG A 57 -10.09 19.54 2.37
N ARG A 58 -10.08 18.34 1.76
CA ARG A 58 -9.50 18.04 0.43
C ARG A 58 -8.12 18.68 0.23
N ARG A 59 -7.31 18.70 1.28
CA ARG A 59 -5.90 19.14 1.22
C ARG A 59 -5.03 17.92 0.97
N SER A 60 -4.08 18.02 0.04
CA SER A 60 -3.04 17.00 -0.14
C SER A 60 -2.26 16.83 1.16
N VAL A 61 -2.07 15.57 1.55
CA VAL A 61 -1.35 15.13 2.74
C VAL A 61 0.03 14.60 2.33
N THR A 62 0.07 13.69 1.35
CA THR A 62 1.30 13.10 0.79
C THR A 62 0.96 12.29 -0.47
N GLY A 63 1.95 11.95 -1.30
CA GLY A 63 1.75 11.08 -2.45
C GLY A 63 1.64 9.60 -2.05
N ILE A 64 0.96 8.80 -2.87
CA ILE A 64 0.75 7.36 -2.60
C ILE A 64 2.09 6.62 -2.54
N VAL A 65 3.02 6.97 -3.43
CA VAL A 65 4.33 6.32 -3.50
C VAL A 65 5.08 6.54 -2.19
N GLU A 66 5.16 7.78 -1.71
CA GLU A 66 5.81 8.13 -0.46
C GLU A 66 5.14 7.45 0.73
N ALA A 67 3.80 7.43 0.76
CA ALA A 67 3.01 6.86 1.85
C ALA A 67 3.18 5.34 2.01
N THR A 68 3.36 4.62 0.90
CA THR A 68 3.33 3.14 0.89
C THR A 68 4.70 2.50 0.72
N THR A 69 5.68 3.21 0.13
CA THR A 69 7.04 2.70 -0.11
C THR A 69 7.73 2.27 1.19
N GLY A 70 7.54 3.01 2.28
CA GLY A 70 8.05 2.62 3.58
C GLY A 70 7.56 1.22 3.97
N PHE A 71 6.25 0.95 3.85
CA PHE A 71 5.60 -0.33 4.20
C PHE A 71 5.95 -1.47 3.27
N GLN A 72 6.59 -1.16 2.15
CA GLN A 72 7.19 -2.13 1.25
C GLN A 72 8.70 -2.23 1.39
N HIS A 73 9.27 -1.68 2.47
CA HIS A 73 10.71 -1.66 2.72
C HIS A 73 11.54 -1.04 1.58
N GLY A 74 10.96 -0.08 0.86
CA GLY A 74 11.63 0.54 -0.29
C GLY A 74 11.77 -0.38 -1.50
N ARG A 75 10.94 -1.42 -1.61
CA ARG A 75 11.03 -2.45 -2.66
C ARG A 75 9.81 -2.47 -3.58
N CYS A 76 10.06 -2.84 -4.84
CA CYS A 76 9.05 -3.09 -5.85
C CYS A 76 8.16 -4.25 -5.41
N LEU A 77 6.84 -4.08 -5.49
CA LEU A 77 5.92 -5.17 -5.14
C LEU A 77 6.08 -6.42 -6.03
N ILE A 78 6.52 -6.25 -7.28
CA ILE A 78 6.57 -7.31 -8.29
C ILE A 78 7.93 -8.02 -8.33
N CYS A 79 9.01 -7.31 -8.64
CA CYS A 79 10.36 -7.92 -8.74
C CYS A 79 11.09 -8.00 -7.40
N GLU A 80 10.58 -7.35 -6.35
CA GLU A 80 11.22 -7.20 -5.05
C GLU A 80 12.48 -6.32 -5.03
N ASP A 81 13.02 -5.90 -6.18
CA ASP A 81 14.20 -5.03 -6.18
C ASP A 81 13.94 -3.67 -5.52
N VAL A 82 15.01 -3.04 -5.06
CA VAL A 82 14.95 -1.72 -4.42
C VAL A 82 14.43 -0.69 -5.42
N LEU A 83 13.51 0.17 -4.97
CA LEU A 83 13.06 1.35 -5.69
C LEU A 83 14.12 2.44 -5.47
N GLY A 84 15.03 2.57 -6.44
CA GLY A 84 16.19 3.44 -6.38
C GLY A 84 15.86 4.90 -6.68
N MET A 85 16.80 5.78 -6.32
CA MET A 85 16.73 7.19 -6.70
C MET A 85 17.00 7.30 -8.21
N GLY A 86 16.00 7.77 -8.98
CA GLY A 86 16.07 7.89 -10.43
C GLY A 86 15.37 6.76 -11.20
N ASP A 87 14.84 5.76 -10.50
CA ASP A 87 13.95 4.77 -11.11
C ASP A 87 12.62 5.42 -11.52
N ASP A 88 12.05 4.96 -12.63
CA ASP A 88 10.68 5.30 -13.00
C ASP A 88 9.71 4.42 -12.20
N ILE A 89 8.93 5.05 -11.32
CA ILE A 89 8.06 4.39 -10.35
C ILE A 89 6.61 4.60 -10.76
N ALA A 90 5.88 3.50 -10.92
CA ALA A 90 4.44 3.50 -11.12
C ALA A 90 3.70 3.00 -9.88
N VAL A 91 2.40 3.27 -9.82
CA VAL A 91 1.48 2.67 -8.85
C VAL A 91 0.71 1.56 -9.56
N ASP A 92 0.95 0.31 -9.18
CA ASP A 92 0.21 -0.86 -9.64
C ASP A 92 -1.08 -1.03 -8.84
N HIS A 93 -2.15 -1.41 -9.53
CA HIS A 93 -3.31 -2.04 -8.92
C HIS A 93 -3.04 -3.54 -8.85
N VAL A 94 -2.76 -4.06 -7.66
CA VAL A 94 -2.38 -5.47 -7.43
C VAL A 94 -3.39 -6.39 -8.11
N PHE A 95 -4.66 -6.23 -7.78
CA PHE A 95 -5.78 -6.67 -8.60
C PHE A 95 -6.11 -5.60 -9.64
N PRO A 96 -6.10 -5.92 -10.95
CA PRO A 96 -6.30 -4.94 -12.01
C PRO A 96 -7.62 -4.18 -11.88
N PHE A 97 -7.57 -2.84 -11.93
CA PHE A 97 -8.76 -1.99 -11.92
C PHE A 97 -9.74 -2.31 -13.07
N SER A 98 -9.22 -2.84 -14.18
CA SER A 98 -10.04 -3.26 -15.33
C SER A 98 -11.08 -4.35 -15.00
N LEU A 99 -10.94 -5.07 -13.88
CA LEU A 99 -11.93 -6.03 -13.40
C LEU A 99 -13.25 -5.34 -13.03
N MET A 100 -13.21 -4.20 -12.34
CA MET A 100 -14.42 -3.44 -11.99
C MET A 100 -15.19 -3.05 -13.26
N ARG A 101 -14.52 -2.52 -14.28
CA ARG A 101 -15.15 -2.15 -15.56
C ARG A 101 -15.69 -3.34 -16.35
N ARG A 102 -14.93 -4.44 -16.41
CA ARG A 102 -15.35 -5.66 -17.14
C ARG A 102 -16.65 -6.20 -16.58
N PHE A 103 -16.75 -6.29 -15.26
CA PHE A 103 -17.93 -6.85 -14.59
C PHE A 103 -19.05 -5.82 -14.36
N GLU A 104 -18.77 -4.52 -14.35
CA GLU A 104 -19.79 -3.46 -14.33
C GLU A 104 -20.68 -3.51 -15.58
N SER A 105 -20.09 -3.73 -16.76
CA SER A 105 -20.83 -3.82 -18.03
C SER A 105 -21.90 -4.92 -18.07
N VAL A 106 -21.80 -5.90 -17.17
CA VAL A 106 -22.74 -7.03 -17.02
C VAL A 106 -23.39 -7.05 -15.63
N GLY A 107 -23.33 -5.94 -14.88
CA GLY A 107 -23.96 -5.79 -13.55
C GLY A 107 -23.47 -6.78 -12.49
N SER A 108 -22.26 -7.34 -12.65
CA SER A 108 -21.79 -8.51 -11.90
C SER A 108 -20.63 -8.24 -10.95
N TRP A 109 -20.05 -7.02 -10.92
CA TRP A 109 -19.00 -6.73 -9.94
C TRP A 109 -19.61 -6.56 -8.55
N HIS A 110 -19.36 -7.53 -7.68
CA HIS A 110 -19.77 -7.50 -6.28
C HIS A 110 -18.55 -7.56 -5.34
N GLY A 111 -17.36 -7.35 -5.88
CA GLY A 111 -16.11 -7.34 -5.12
C GLY A 111 -15.83 -6.00 -4.44
N PRO A 112 -14.74 -5.91 -3.67
CA PRO A 112 -14.33 -4.66 -3.04
C PRO A 112 -13.98 -3.59 -4.08
N ASP A 113 -13.93 -2.34 -3.63
CA ASP A 113 -13.32 -1.26 -4.41
C ASP A 113 -11.83 -1.55 -4.63
N LEU A 114 -11.46 -1.83 -5.88
CA LEU A 114 -10.08 -2.12 -6.27
C LEU A 114 -9.23 -0.85 -6.35
N ASP A 115 -9.84 0.32 -6.30
CA ASP A 115 -9.12 1.59 -6.34
C ASP A 115 -8.67 2.08 -4.96
N ALA A 116 -9.03 1.34 -3.91
CA ALA A 116 -8.68 1.66 -2.54
C ALA A 116 -7.22 1.29 -2.21
N LEU A 117 -6.66 2.01 -1.23
CA LEU A 117 -5.25 1.94 -0.80
C LEU A 117 -4.73 0.51 -0.59
N TRP A 118 -5.57 -0.40 -0.10
CA TRP A 118 -5.18 -1.78 0.16
C TRP A 118 -4.67 -2.50 -1.10
N ASN A 119 -5.11 -2.07 -2.28
CA ASN A 119 -4.82 -2.67 -3.58
C ASN A 119 -3.76 -1.89 -4.39
N LEU A 120 -3.27 -0.77 -3.88
CA LEU A 120 -2.28 0.07 -4.58
C LEU A 120 -0.87 -0.23 -4.08
N ALA A 121 0.11 -0.24 -5.00
CA ALA A 121 1.49 -0.54 -4.66
C ALA A 121 2.53 0.14 -5.57
N PRO A 122 3.58 0.75 -4.99
CA PRO A 122 4.74 1.19 -5.74
C PRO A 122 5.48 0.02 -6.40
N VAL A 123 5.78 0.18 -7.69
CA VAL A 123 6.51 -0.78 -8.51
C VAL A 123 7.38 -0.04 -9.54
N HIS A 124 8.39 -0.70 -10.09
CA HIS A 124 9.05 -0.19 -11.30
C HIS A 124 8.04 -0.08 -12.45
N ALA A 125 8.09 1.00 -13.22
CA ALA A 125 7.20 1.22 -14.36
C ALA A 125 7.28 0.07 -15.39
N THR A 126 8.46 -0.51 -15.59
CA THR A 126 8.67 -1.68 -16.46
C THR A 126 7.97 -2.93 -15.94
N CYS A 127 8.02 -3.17 -14.62
CA CYS A 127 7.31 -4.28 -13.98
C CYS A 127 5.79 -4.09 -14.10
N ASN A 128 5.30 -2.87 -13.86
CA ASN A 128 3.89 -2.52 -14.03
C ASN A 128 3.40 -2.80 -15.45
N GLY A 129 4.15 -2.31 -16.46
CA GLY A 129 3.82 -2.51 -17.86
C GLY A 129 3.82 -3.99 -18.27
N THR A 130 4.76 -4.78 -17.73
CA THR A 130 4.83 -6.22 -17.98
C THR A 130 3.69 -7.00 -17.30
N LYS A 131 3.31 -6.61 -16.06
CA LYS A 131 2.18 -7.22 -15.35
C LYS A 131 0.87 -6.93 -16.07
N SER A 132 0.67 -5.69 -16.54
CA SER A 132 -0.55 -5.26 -17.22
C SER A 132 -1.80 -5.66 -16.40
N ASP A 133 -2.82 -6.22 -17.04
CA ASP A 133 -4.05 -6.70 -16.42
C ASP A 133 -3.96 -8.15 -15.88
N ARG A 134 -2.76 -8.71 -15.69
CA ARG A 134 -2.59 -10.04 -15.11
C ARG A 134 -2.95 -10.01 -13.62
N LEU A 135 -3.69 -11.03 -13.18
CA LEU A 135 -3.93 -11.30 -11.76
C LEU A 135 -2.61 -11.58 -11.01
N PRO A 136 -2.49 -11.16 -9.75
CA PRO A 136 -1.27 -11.34 -8.97
C PRO A 136 -0.99 -12.82 -8.71
N SER A 137 0.29 -13.20 -8.68
CA SER A 137 0.71 -14.53 -8.27
C SER A 137 0.61 -14.70 -6.74
N PRO A 138 0.62 -15.93 -6.22
CA PRO A 138 0.59 -16.15 -4.77
C PRO A 138 1.73 -15.45 -4.02
N LEU A 139 2.93 -15.38 -4.60
CA LEU A 139 4.06 -14.66 -4.03
C LEU A 139 3.84 -13.14 -4.05
N GLU A 140 3.27 -12.61 -5.14
CA GLU A 140 2.92 -11.20 -5.25
C GLU A 140 1.82 -10.82 -4.26
N LEU A 141 0.86 -11.71 -3.94
CA LEU A 141 -0.22 -11.48 -2.97
C LEU A 141 0.24 -11.47 -1.51
N ALA A 142 1.27 -12.25 -1.17
CA ALA A 142 1.79 -12.29 0.20
C ALA A 142 2.39 -10.94 0.65
N ARG A 143 2.97 -10.18 -0.29
CA ARG A 143 3.62 -8.89 -0.04
C ARG A 143 2.65 -7.77 0.37
N PRO A 144 1.57 -7.45 -0.38
CA PRO A 144 0.59 -6.46 0.03
C PRO A 144 -0.19 -6.92 1.26
N ALA A 145 -0.37 -8.23 1.49
CA ALA A 145 -0.93 -8.74 2.75
C ALA A 145 -0.04 -8.33 3.94
N ALA A 146 1.25 -8.65 3.90
CA ALA A 146 2.20 -8.32 4.97
C ALA A 146 2.31 -6.80 5.18
N ARG A 147 2.36 -6.03 4.08
CA ARG A 147 2.34 -4.56 4.10
C ARG A 147 1.09 -4.03 4.80
N ASN A 148 -0.09 -4.51 4.41
CA ASN A 148 -1.35 -4.03 4.98
C ASN A 148 -1.48 -4.40 6.46
N GLU A 149 -1.02 -5.59 6.87
CA GLU A 149 -0.91 -5.95 8.31
C GLU A 149 0.01 -4.99 9.06
N ALA A 150 1.18 -4.66 8.50
CA ALA A 150 2.09 -3.68 9.11
C ALA A 150 1.44 -2.29 9.25
N ILE A 151 0.71 -1.82 8.23
CA ILE A 151 -0.06 -0.58 8.30
C ILE A 151 -1.14 -0.66 9.39
N MET A 152 -1.84 -1.79 9.55
CA MET A 152 -2.89 -1.96 10.56
C MET A 152 -2.38 -1.90 12.01
N GLN A 153 -1.11 -2.25 12.24
CA GLN A 153 -0.49 -2.13 13.57
C GLN A 153 0.04 -0.72 13.86
N SER A 154 0.06 0.15 12.86
CA SER A 154 0.60 1.50 13.00
C SER A 154 -0.39 2.48 13.66
N PRO A 155 0.08 3.57 14.30
CA PRO A 155 -0.80 4.60 14.85
C PRO A 155 -1.33 5.60 13.79
N HIS A 156 -1.21 5.32 12.49
CA HIS A 156 -1.33 6.32 11.42
C HIS A 156 -2.72 6.44 10.77
N PRO A 157 -3.02 7.55 10.07
CA PRO A 157 -4.22 7.71 9.24
C PRO A 157 -4.43 6.60 8.20
N LEU A 158 -3.35 5.98 7.70
CA LEU A 158 -3.43 4.85 6.76
C LEU A 158 -4.09 3.62 7.41
N ARG A 159 -3.84 3.36 8.70
CA ARG A 159 -4.57 2.30 9.44
C ARG A 159 -6.07 2.54 9.38
N ARG A 160 -6.50 3.78 9.65
CA ARG A 160 -7.93 4.10 9.62
C ARG A 160 -8.52 3.95 8.22
N THR A 161 -7.76 4.34 7.20
CA THR A 161 -8.12 4.18 5.79
C THR A 161 -8.31 2.70 5.41
N LEU A 162 -7.39 1.85 5.85
CA LEU A 162 -7.46 0.39 5.65
C LEU A 162 -8.63 -0.24 6.42
N GLN A 163 -8.86 0.17 7.67
CA GLN A 163 -10.02 -0.27 8.46
C GLN A 163 -11.34 0.05 7.76
N LEU A 164 -11.51 1.28 7.27
CA LEU A 164 -12.71 1.69 6.56
C LEU A 164 -12.88 0.92 5.25
N SER A 165 -11.80 0.73 4.49
CA SER A 165 -11.83 -0.06 3.25
C SER A 165 -12.29 -1.49 3.50
N LEU A 166 -11.76 -2.12 4.57
CA LEU A 166 -12.10 -3.48 4.93
C LEU A 166 -13.53 -3.61 5.47
N SER A 167 -13.98 -2.67 6.29
CA SER A 167 -15.38 -2.61 6.76
C SER A 167 -16.37 -2.40 5.62
N ASN A 168 -16.05 -1.58 4.63
CA ASN A 168 -16.89 -1.37 3.45
C ASN A 168 -16.93 -2.61 2.56
N ALA A 169 -15.80 -3.31 2.42
CA ALA A 169 -15.71 -4.54 1.64
C ALA A 169 -16.42 -5.74 2.32
N LEU A 170 -16.51 -5.75 3.65
CA LEU A 170 -17.09 -6.84 4.44
C LEU A 170 -18.08 -6.31 5.49
N PRO A 171 -19.26 -5.79 5.08
CA PRO A 171 -20.19 -5.12 6.00
C PRO A 171 -20.68 -6.00 7.17
N ASP A 172 -20.80 -7.31 6.93
CA ASP A 172 -21.42 -8.27 7.86
C ASP A 172 -20.47 -9.39 8.33
N ARG A 173 -19.17 -9.26 8.09
CA ARG A 173 -18.17 -10.28 8.46
C ARG A 173 -17.07 -9.67 9.32
N ARG A 174 -16.57 -10.44 10.29
CA ARG A 174 -15.30 -10.09 10.93
C ARG A 174 -14.23 -10.04 9.84
N ALA A 175 -13.50 -8.93 9.80
CA ALA A 175 -12.30 -8.78 9.00
C ALA A 175 -11.38 -9.99 9.27
N PRO A 176 -11.18 -10.89 8.28
CA PRO A 176 -10.18 -11.93 8.42
C PRO A 176 -8.79 -11.29 8.27
N SER A 177 -7.71 -12.06 8.34
CA SER A 177 -6.38 -11.49 8.07
C SER A 177 -6.34 -10.86 6.68
N TRP A 178 -5.43 -9.92 6.42
CA TRP A 178 -5.27 -9.37 5.07
C TRP A 178 -4.97 -10.47 4.04
N SER A 179 -4.24 -11.52 4.44
CA SER A 179 -4.02 -12.70 3.59
C SER A 179 -5.34 -13.35 3.17
N ASP A 180 -6.23 -13.61 4.13
CA ASP A 180 -7.54 -14.24 3.86
C ASP A 180 -8.43 -13.32 3.00
N PHE A 181 -8.41 -12.02 3.27
CA PHE A 181 -9.15 -11.04 2.47
C PHE A 181 -8.69 -11.05 1.01
N LEU A 182 -7.38 -10.96 0.76
CA LEU A 182 -6.86 -10.97 -0.61
C LEU A 182 -7.10 -12.31 -1.32
N GLN A 183 -7.02 -13.44 -0.61
CA GLN A 183 -7.38 -14.74 -1.16
C GLN A 183 -8.87 -14.81 -1.53
N ALA A 184 -9.75 -14.25 -0.70
CA ALA A 184 -11.17 -14.17 -1.02
C ALA A 184 -11.45 -13.34 -2.28
N VAL A 185 -10.75 -12.21 -2.46
CA VAL A 185 -10.83 -11.41 -3.70
C VAL A 185 -10.34 -12.22 -4.90
N GLN A 186 -9.22 -12.95 -4.76
CA GLN A 186 -8.66 -13.77 -5.82
C GLN A 186 -9.60 -14.90 -6.30
N MET A 187 -10.51 -15.38 -5.43
CA MET A 187 -11.47 -16.44 -5.78
C MET A 187 -12.71 -15.94 -6.51
N ILE A 188 -13.02 -14.65 -6.47
CA ILE A 188 -14.23 -14.06 -7.10
C ILE A 188 -13.95 -13.34 -8.43
N VAL A 189 -12.67 -13.29 -8.85
CA VAL A 189 -12.20 -12.63 -10.08
C VAL A 189 -11.89 -13.62 -11.19
#